data_AF-A0A9R1RYK5-F1
#
_entry.id   AF-A0A9R1RYK5-F1
#
_cell.length_a   1.000
_cell.length_b   1.000
_cell.length_c   1.000
_cell.angle_alpha   90.00
_cell.angle_beta   90.00
_cell.angle_gamma   90.00
#
_symmetry.space_group_name_H-M   'P 1'
#
loop_
_entity.id
_entity.type
_entity.pdbx_description
1 polymer ?
#
loop_
_entity_poly.entity_id
_entity_poly.type
_entity_poly.pdbx_seq_one_letter_code
_entity_poly.pdbx_strand_id
1 'polypeptide(L)'
;MDLQQLDNGVIVPPSGWKCSKCDKTENLWLNLTDGMILCGRSLWDGSGGNNHAVEHYQQTKYPLAVKLGTITADLEGADVYSYPEDDSVEDPILAQHLSHFGIDFSSLQKTEMTTAERELDHNTNFDWNRIQESGKDAEPLYGPGYTGLVNLGNSCYMASVMQVMFSTHPFISRYFEKQSLKAAFAISQADPTLDLNMQMTKLAHGMLSGKYSAPSQEGQEGIRPRMFKSVIAASHPEFSSMRQQDALDFFLHLVDKVDQANPGSHELNPFTGFKFIIEERVQCPSGKVSYNKRCDNFLSLSIPLHEATNKGVALESSFVLV
;
A
#
# COMPACT_ATOMS: atom_id res chain seq x y z
N MET A 1 -24.06 -2.28 2.49
CA MET A 1 -24.72 -2.98 1.37
C MET A 1 -25.66 -4.01 1.95
N ASP A 2 -26.81 -4.25 1.32
CA ASP A 2 -27.75 -5.28 1.76
C ASP A 2 -27.22 -6.63 1.25
N LEU A 3 -26.34 -7.27 2.03
CA LEU A 3 -25.75 -8.56 1.69
C LEU A 3 -26.80 -9.65 1.93
N GLN A 4 -27.28 -10.30 0.86
CA GLN A 4 -28.16 -11.44 1.01
C GLN A 4 -27.38 -12.63 1.59
N GLN A 5 -27.86 -13.18 2.70
CA GLN A 5 -27.40 -14.45 3.26
C GLN A 5 -28.42 -15.55 2.96
N LEU A 6 -27.96 -16.74 2.57
CA LEU A 6 -28.82 -17.86 2.23
C LEU A 6 -29.22 -18.64 3.48
N ASP A 7 -30.50 -19.01 3.56
CA ASP A 7 -31.03 -19.93 4.58
C ASP A 7 -30.76 -21.39 4.19
N ASN A 8 -29.49 -21.76 4.08
CA ASN A 8 -29.05 -23.10 3.68
C ASN A 8 -28.71 -24.02 4.88
N GLY A 9 -28.91 -23.55 6.12
CA GLY A 9 -28.71 -24.32 7.35
C GLY A 9 -27.24 -24.58 7.70
N VAL A 10 -26.30 -23.86 7.09
CA VAL A 10 -24.87 -24.00 7.39
C VAL A 10 -24.56 -23.40 8.76
N ILE A 11 -23.94 -24.19 9.63
CA ILE A 11 -23.37 -23.75 10.91
C ILE A 11 -21.87 -23.96 10.86
N VAL A 12 -21.11 -22.88 11.05
CA VAL A 12 -19.65 -22.91 10.98
C VAL A 12 -19.10 -23.30 12.36
N PRO A 13 -18.27 -24.35 12.47
CA PRO A 13 -17.67 -24.72 13.75
C PRO A 13 -16.72 -23.61 14.23
N PRO A 14 -16.43 -23.50 15.54
CA PRO A 14 -15.55 -22.46 16.08
C PRO A 14 -14.07 -22.67 15.77
N SER A 15 -13.67 -23.85 15.29
CA SER A 15 -12.28 -24.20 14.96
C SER A 15 -12.23 -25.45 14.06
N GLY A 16 -11.02 -25.83 13.63
CA GLY A 16 -10.81 -27.03 12.81
C GLY A 16 -11.26 -26.89 11.36
N TRP A 17 -11.26 -25.66 10.85
CA TRP A 17 -11.69 -25.35 9.50
C TRP A 17 -10.78 -25.98 8.45
N LYS A 18 -11.41 -26.36 7.33
CA LYS A 18 -10.73 -26.92 6.17
C LYS A 18 -11.42 -26.39 4.92
N CYS A 19 -10.65 -26.15 3.86
CA CYS A 19 -11.19 -25.81 2.56
C CYS A 19 -12.16 -26.90 2.07
N SER A 20 -13.36 -26.52 1.63
CA SER A 20 -14.36 -27.46 1.10
C SER A 20 -13.93 -28.17 -0.19
N LYS A 21 -12.89 -27.68 -0.89
CA LYS A 21 -12.43 -28.20 -2.19
C LYS A 21 -11.02 -28.83 -2.16
N CYS A 22 -10.25 -28.68 -1.09
CA CYS A 22 -8.90 -29.29 -0.98
C CYS A 22 -8.46 -29.49 0.48
N ASP A 23 -7.21 -29.89 0.68
CA ASP A 23 -6.69 -30.24 2.02
C ASP A 23 -6.12 -29.07 2.84
N LYS A 24 -6.22 -27.83 2.35
CA LYS A 24 -5.73 -26.65 3.08
C LYS A 24 -6.55 -26.40 4.35
N THR A 25 -5.84 -26.13 5.44
CA THR A 25 -6.38 -25.77 6.77
C THR A 25 -6.01 -24.34 7.20
N GLU A 26 -5.30 -23.61 6.34
CA GLU A 26 -4.80 -22.25 6.57
C GLU A 26 -5.18 -21.34 5.40
N ASN A 27 -5.19 -20.02 5.64
CA ASN A 27 -5.62 -19.02 4.64
C ASN A 27 -7.03 -19.30 4.12
N LEU A 28 -7.95 -19.54 5.05
CA LEU A 28 -9.33 -19.90 4.77
C LEU A 28 -10.23 -18.68 4.83
N TRP A 29 -11.12 -18.59 3.85
CA TRP A 29 -12.06 -17.50 3.67
C TRP A 29 -13.47 -18.07 3.78
N LEU A 30 -14.27 -17.50 4.69
CA LEU A 30 -15.68 -17.81 4.85
C LEU A 30 -16.49 -16.84 3.99
N ASN A 31 -17.20 -17.34 2.99
CA ASN A 31 -18.12 -16.53 2.20
C ASN A 31 -19.34 -16.14 3.05
N LEU A 32 -19.63 -14.85 3.14
CA LEU A 32 -20.67 -14.31 4.02
C LEU A 32 -22.10 -14.50 3.46
N THR A 33 -22.26 -14.93 2.21
CA THR A 33 -23.58 -15.22 1.61
C THR A 33 -24.02 -16.65 1.85
N ASP A 34 -23.15 -17.64 1.68
CA ASP A 34 -23.52 -19.06 1.72
C ASP A 34 -22.79 -19.92 2.75
N GLY A 35 -21.84 -19.33 3.49
CA GLY A 35 -21.12 -20.01 4.56
C GLY A 35 -20.05 -21.00 4.06
N MET A 36 -19.71 -21.00 2.77
CA MET A 36 -18.63 -21.84 2.24
C MET A 36 -17.27 -21.40 2.79
N ILE A 37 -16.46 -22.37 3.24
CA ILE A 37 -15.08 -22.17 3.68
C ILE A 37 -14.13 -22.62 2.57
N LEU A 38 -13.35 -21.70 2.01
CA LEU A 38 -12.51 -21.96 0.85
C LEU A 38 -11.12 -21.34 1.02
N CYS A 39 -10.09 -21.99 0.49
CA CYS A 39 -8.74 -21.44 0.56
C CYS A 39 -8.57 -20.23 -0.36
N GLY A 40 -7.73 -19.28 0.07
CA GLY A 40 -7.41 -18.05 -0.65
C GLY A 40 -6.63 -18.27 -1.95
N ARG A 41 -6.08 -17.17 -2.48
CA ARG A 41 -5.37 -17.15 -3.76
C ARG A 41 -4.03 -17.91 -3.71
N SER A 42 -3.63 -18.48 -4.84
CA SER A 42 -2.30 -19.07 -5.03
C SER A 42 -1.27 -17.99 -5.29
N LEU A 43 -0.09 -18.13 -4.70
CA LEU A 43 1.06 -17.26 -4.97
C LEU A 43 1.99 -17.94 -6.00
N TRP A 44 2.80 -17.12 -6.67
CA TRP A 44 3.68 -17.57 -7.76
C TRP A 44 4.82 -18.49 -7.27
N ASP A 45 5.21 -18.37 -6.01
CA ASP A 45 6.23 -19.18 -5.34
C ASP A 45 5.70 -20.56 -4.90
N GLY A 46 4.44 -20.88 -5.22
CA GLY A 46 3.76 -22.11 -4.83
C GLY A 46 3.16 -22.08 -3.41
N SER A 47 3.32 -20.97 -2.68
CA SER A 47 2.72 -20.76 -1.37
C SER A 47 1.28 -20.20 -1.48
N GLY A 48 0.61 -19.99 -0.34
CA GLY A 48 -0.78 -19.51 -0.31
C GLY A 48 -1.84 -20.63 -0.41
N GLY A 49 -2.96 -20.31 -1.07
CA GLY A 49 -4.09 -21.21 -1.32
C GLY A 49 -4.15 -21.71 -2.76
N ASN A 50 -5.30 -22.28 -3.16
CA ASN A 50 -5.51 -22.88 -4.49
C ASN A 50 -6.61 -22.14 -5.28
N ASN A 51 -6.82 -20.85 -5.03
CA ASN A 51 -7.83 -20.00 -5.71
C ASN A 51 -9.32 -20.38 -5.50
N HIS A 52 -9.63 -21.40 -4.71
CA HIS A 52 -11.01 -21.87 -4.57
C HIS A 52 -12.02 -20.80 -4.14
N ALA A 53 -11.62 -19.86 -3.27
CA ALA A 53 -12.51 -18.79 -2.82
C ALA A 53 -12.85 -17.78 -3.96
N VAL A 54 -11.86 -17.40 -4.79
CA VAL A 54 -12.08 -16.53 -5.94
C VAL A 54 -12.83 -17.25 -7.07
N GLU A 55 -12.57 -18.54 -7.29
CA GLU A 55 -13.32 -19.37 -8.25
C GLU A 55 -14.79 -19.51 -7.82
N HIS A 56 -15.06 -19.64 -6.52
CA HIS A 56 -16.41 -19.68 -5.99
C HIS A 56 -17.15 -18.36 -6.21
N TYR A 57 -16.50 -17.22 -5.97
CA TYR A 57 -17.05 -15.93 -6.36
C TYR A 57 -17.33 -15.83 -7.86
N GLN A 58 -16.42 -16.33 -8.72
CA GLN A 58 -16.63 -16.29 -10.16
C GLN A 58 -17.90 -17.05 -10.59
N GLN A 59 -18.23 -18.16 -9.91
CA GLN A 59 -19.38 -19.01 -10.16
C GLN A 59 -20.69 -18.47 -9.56
N THR A 60 -20.64 -17.93 -8.35
CA THR A 60 -21.83 -17.55 -7.57
C THR A 60 -22.13 -16.06 -7.55
N LYS A 61 -21.10 -15.23 -7.75
CA LYS A 61 -21.11 -13.77 -7.55
C LYS A 61 -21.40 -13.33 -6.11
N TYR A 62 -21.16 -14.20 -5.13
CA TYR A 62 -21.29 -13.85 -3.71
C TYR A 62 -20.11 -12.97 -3.25
N PRO A 63 -20.36 -11.70 -2.88
CA PRO A 63 -19.35 -10.65 -3.00
C PRO A 63 -18.35 -10.60 -1.84
N LEU A 64 -18.76 -10.96 -0.62
CA LEU A 64 -17.98 -10.75 0.59
C LEU A 64 -17.50 -12.07 1.20
N ALA A 65 -16.26 -12.09 1.66
CA ALA A 65 -15.72 -13.17 2.48
C ALA A 65 -14.88 -12.62 3.62
N VAL A 66 -14.93 -13.26 4.78
CA VAL A 66 -14.09 -12.94 5.95
C VAL A 66 -13.00 -13.98 6.12
N LYS A 67 -11.78 -13.56 6.43
CA LYS A 67 -10.66 -14.45 6.67
C LYS A 67 -10.75 -15.09 8.05
N LEU A 68 -10.89 -16.41 8.07
CA LEU A 68 -10.93 -17.18 9.30
C LEU A 68 -9.58 -17.07 10.02
N GLY A 69 -9.63 -16.93 11.35
CA GLY A 69 -8.44 -16.68 12.18
C GLY A 69 -8.04 -15.22 12.35
N THR A 70 -8.67 -14.28 11.62
CA THR A 70 -8.49 -12.83 11.86
C THR A 70 -9.59 -12.21 12.74
N ILE A 71 -10.67 -12.97 12.99
CA ILE A 71 -11.83 -12.51 13.75
C ILE A 71 -11.48 -12.45 15.24
N THR A 72 -11.66 -11.27 15.84
CA THR A 72 -11.45 -11.00 17.27
C THR A 72 -12.74 -10.55 17.95
N ALA A 73 -12.76 -10.54 19.29
CA ALA A 73 -13.93 -10.16 20.07
C ALA A 73 -14.46 -8.74 19.80
N ASP A 74 -13.60 -7.82 19.34
CA ASP A 74 -13.94 -6.44 19.00
C ASP A 74 -14.28 -6.26 17.51
N LEU A 75 -14.06 -7.27 16.67
CA LEU A 75 -14.24 -7.28 15.21
C LEU A 75 -13.43 -6.23 14.41
N GLU A 76 -12.82 -5.23 15.06
CA GLU A 76 -12.02 -4.18 14.42
C GLU A 76 -10.83 -4.75 13.59
N GLY A 77 -10.32 -5.92 13.96
CA GLY A 77 -9.19 -6.58 13.29
C GLY A 77 -9.57 -7.63 12.23
N ALA A 78 -10.86 -7.86 12.00
CA ALA A 78 -11.32 -8.89 11.07
C ALA A 78 -11.04 -8.48 9.61
N ASP A 79 -10.37 -9.36 8.86
CA ASP A 79 -10.04 -9.13 7.45
C ASP A 79 -11.21 -9.56 6.58
N VAL A 80 -12.03 -8.61 6.15
CA VAL A 80 -13.15 -8.81 5.21
C VAL A 80 -12.72 -8.36 3.82
N TYR A 81 -12.93 -9.20 2.82
CA TYR A 81 -12.57 -8.95 1.43
C TYR A 81 -13.79 -8.88 0.53
N SER A 82 -13.82 -7.87 -0.34
CA SER A 82 -14.83 -7.69 -1.39
C SER A 82 -14.24 -8.12 -2.73
N TYR A 83 -14.76 -9.21 -3.29
CA TYR A 83 -14.33 -9.66 -4.62
C TYR A 83 -14.74 -8.73 -5.77
N PRO A 84 -15.90 -8.03 -5.74
CA PRO A 84 -16.22 -7.03 -6.77
C PRO A 84 -15.28 -5.83 -6.76
N GLU A 85 -14.88 -5.36 -5.58
CA GLU A 85 -13.97 -4.21 -5.42
C GLU A 85 -12.50 -4.63 -5.53
N ASP A 86 -12.22 -5.92 -5.33
CA ASP A 86 -10.89 -6.50 -5.28
C ASP A 86 -10.03 -5.80 -4.20
N ASP A 87 -10.63 -5.57 -3.03
CA ASP A 87 -10.03 -4.87 -1.88
C ASP A 87 -10.56 -5.39 -0.53
N SER A 88 -9.81 -5.13 0.54
CA SER A 88 -10.28 -5.29 1.91
C SER A 88 -11.28 -4.17 2.24
N VAL A 89 -12.42 -4.52 2.82
CA VAL A 89 -13.51 -3.59 3.11
C VAL A 89 -13.92 -3.69 4.58
N GLU A 90 -14.52 -2.63 5.11
CA GLU A 90 -15.20 -2.68 6.39
C GLU A 90 -16.63 -3.16 6.21
N ASP A 91 -17.07 -4.09 7.06
CA ASP A 91 -18.45 -4.54 7.13
C ASP A 91 -19.08 -4.05 8.45
N PRO A 92 -19.88 -2.97 8.42
CA PRO A 92 -20.45 -2.36 9.62
C PRO A 92 -21.39 -3.28 10.40
N ILE A 93 -21.87 -4.36 9.78
CA ILE A 93 -22.79 -5.33 10.38
C ILE A 93 -22.20 -6.75 10.40
N LEU A 94 -20.86 -6.87 10.40
CA LEU A 94 -20.15 -8.15 10.42
C LEU A 94 -20.63 -9.06 11.56
N ALA A 95 -20.93 -8.52 12.74
CA ALA A 95 -21.47 -9.28 13.86
C ALA A 95 -22.76 -10.04 13.50
N GLN A 96 -23.65 -9.41 12.74
CA GLN A 96 -24.91 -10.02 12.29
C GLN A 96 -24.65 -11.08 11.22
N HIS A 97 -23.77 -10.78 10.26
CA HIS A 97 -23.40 -11.73 9.22
C HIS A 97 -22.72 -12.99 9.77
N LEU A 98 -21.87 -12.86 10.79
CA LEU A 98 -21.25 -13.98 11.49
C LEU A 98 -22.27 -14.78 12.32
N SER A 99 -23.20 -14.10 12.99
CA SER A 99 -24.25 -14.74 13.79
C SER A 99 -25.17 -15.62 12.94
N HIS A 100 -25.41 -15.29 11.67
CA HIS A 100 -26.19 -16.11 10.73
C HIS A 100 -25.64 -17.53 10.59
N PHE A 101 -24.31 -17.66 10.60
CA PHE A 101 -23.62 -18.95 10.51
C PHE A 101 -23.31 -19.57 11.88
N GLY A 102 -23.86 -19.01 12.96
CA GLY A 102 -23.67 -19.51 14.33
C GLY A 102 -22.29 -19.23 14.93
N ILE A 103 -21.55 -18.26 14.41
CA ILE A 103 -20.21 -17.89 14.92
C ILE A 103 -20.36 -16.92 16.09
N ASP A 104 -20.03 -17.37 17.29
CA ASP A 104 -19.86 -16.52 18.46
C ASP A 104 -18.43 -15.97 18.52
N PHE A 105 -18.27 -14.73 18.04
CA PHE A 105 -16.97 -14.07 17.97
C PHE A 105 -16.43 -13.61 19.32
N SER A 106 -17.23 -13.61 20.39
CA SER A 106 -16.81 -13.11 21.71
C SER A 106 -15.64 -13.89 22.34
N SER A 107 -15.48 -15.16 21.92
CA SER A 107 -14.43 -16.06 22.41
C SER A 107 -13.26 -16.24 21.43
N LEU A 108 -13.35 -15.66 20.23
CA LEU A 108 -12.33 -15.81 19.20
C LEU A 108 -11.13 -14.89 19.46
N GLN A 109 -9.95 -15.46 19.23
CA GLN A 109 -8.68 -14.74 19.26
C GLN A 109 -8.05 -14.80 17.88
N LYS A 110 -7.24 -13.78 17.56
CA LYS A 110 -6.50 -13.75 16.31
C LYS A 110 -5.46 -14.88 16.27
N THR A 111 -5.62 -15.79 15.32
CA THR A 111 -4.73 -16.94 15.09
C THR A 111 -4.04 -16.88 13.72
N GLU A 112 -4.51 -16.05 12.81
CA GLU A 112 -3.89 -15.80 11.51
C GLU A 112 -3.58 -14.31 11.32
N MET A 113 -2.52 -14.03 10.55
CA MET A 113 -2.22 -12.69 10.06
C MET A 113 -3.26 -12.27 9.00
N THR A 114 -3.64 -10.99 9.00
CA THR A 114 -4.44 -10.41 7.91
C THR A 114 -3.67 -10.47 6.58
N THR A 115 -4.37 -10.24 5.47
CA THR A 115 -3.72 -10.24 4.15
C THR A 115 -2.64 -9.17 4.06
N ALA A 116 -2.92 -7.96 4.55
CA ALA A 116 -1.95 -6.87 4.63
C ALA A 116 -0.76 -7.20 5.55
N GLU A 117 -0.98 -7.87 6.69
CA GLU A 117 0.11 -8.29 7.58
C GLU A 117 0.97 -9.38 6.95
N ARG A 118 0.37 -10.34 6.24
CA ARG A 118 1.14 -11.35 5.50
C ARG A 118 1.95 -10.75 4.37
N GLU A 119 1.41 -9.77 3.65
CA GLU A 119 2.16 -9.05 2.62
C GLU A 119 3.29 -8.22 3.22
N LEU A 120 3.09 -7.63 4.41
CA LEU A 120 4.13 -6.93 5.17
C LEU A 120 5.21 -7.89 5.65
N ASP A 121 4.84 -9.00 6.27
CA ASP A 121 5.75 -10.04 6.74
C ASP A 121 6.53 -10.63 5.56
N HIS A 122 5.86 -10.92 4.45
CA HIS A 122 6.52 -11.30 3.21
C HIS A 122 7.47 -10.19 2.77
N ASN A 123 7.09 -8.93 2.59
CA ASN A 123 8.03 -7.88 2.19
C ASN A 123 9.20 -7.62 3.16
N THR A 124 9.00 -7.90 4.45
CA THR A 124 10.04 -7.76 5.48
C THR A 124 11.01 -8.94 5.46
N ASN A 125 10.48 -10.15 5.27
CA ASN A 125 11.21 -11.42 5.25
C ASN A 125 11.64 -11.86 3.83
N PHE A 126 11.11 -11.22 2.78
CA PHE A 126 11.40 -11.46 1.37
C PHE A 126 12.77 -10.87 1.10
N ASP A 127 13.75 -11.70 1.44
CA ASP A 127 15.04 -11.85 0.80
C ASP A 127 15.75 -10.56 0.40
N TRP A 128 15.77 -9.56 1.29
CA TRP A 128 16.88 -8.60 1.32
C TRP A 128 18.23 -9.33 1.48
N ASN A 129 18.23 -10.56 2.00
CA ASN A 129 19.39 -11.46 2.02
C ASN A 129 19.87 -11.86 0.60
N ARG A 130 19.00 -11.87 -0.43
CA ARG A 130 19.38 -12.10 -1.85
C ARG A 130 19.95 -10.86 -2.54
N ILE A 131 19.60 -9.66 -2.06
CA ILE A 131 20.17 -8.38 -2.57
C ILE A 131 21.47 -8.03 -1.83
N GLN A 132 21.68 -8.54 -0.62
CA GLN A 132 22.95 -8.45 0.07
C GLN A 132 24.00 -9.28 -0.69
N GLU A 133 24.98 -8.61 -1.30
CA GLU A 133 26.10 -9.24 -2.02
C GLU A 133 26.98 -10.20 -1.16
N SER A 134 26.61 -10.54 0.09
CA SER A 134 27.44 -11.41 0.94
C SER A 134 26.78 -11.98 2.22
N GLY A 135 25.44 -12.07 2.32
CA GLY A 135 24.78 -12.70 3.49
C GLY A 135 25.14 -12.04 4.82
N LYS A 136 25.21 -10.71 4.85
CA LYS A 136 25.55 -9.90 6.03
C LYS A 136 24.37 -9.06 6.45
N ASP A 137 23.94 -9.21 7.68
CA ASP A 137 22.91 -8.34 8.28
C ASP A 137 23.29 -6.86 8.12
N ALA A 138 22.35 -6.06 7.65
CA ALA A 138 22.54 -4.62 7.55
C ALA A 138 22.62 -3.99 8.94
N GLU A 139 23.58 -3.09 9.16
CA GLU A 139 23.68 -2.34 10.41
C GLU A 139 22.46 -1.39 10.55
N PRO A 140 21.67 -1.50 11.62
CA PRO A 140 20.54 -0.59 11.83
C PRO A 140 21.01 0.86 12.00
N LEU A 141 20.42 1.77 11.22
CA LEU A 141 20.70 3.20 11.29
C LEU A 141 19.64 3.93 12.12
N TYR A 142 20.11 4.93 12.87
CA TYR A 142 19.30 5.71 13.80
C TYR A 142 19.61 7.21 13.69
N GLY A 143 18.66 8.04 14.11
CA GLY A 143 18.83 9.49 14.20
C GLY A 143 18.23 10.29 13.05
N PRO A 144 18.62 11.57 12.89
CA PRO A 144 18.05 12.49 11.91
C PRO A 144 18.10 11.94 10.49
N GLY A 145 16.95 11.90 9.80
CA GLY A 145 16.84 11.39 8.44
C GLY A 145 16.77 9.87 8.30
N TYR A 146 16.90 9.12 9.40
CA TYR A 146 16.85 7.66 9.41
C TYR A 146 15.55 7.12 10.03
N THR A 147 14.46 7.89 9.98
CA THR A 147 13.18 7.48 10.58
C THR A 147 12.39 6.59 9.62
N GLY A 148 12.00 5.40 10.07
CA GLY A 148 11.15 4.46 9.33
C GLY A 148 9.69 4.92 9.28
N LEU A 149 9.00 4.57 8.19
CA LEU A 149 7.57 4.78 8.03
C LEU A 149 6.86 3.45 8.24
N VAL A 150 6.01 3.39 9.27
CA VAL A 150 5.23 2.19 9.59
C VAL A 150 4.16 2.00 8.50
N ASN A 151 4.11 0.79 7.94
CA ASN A 151 3.14 0.41 6.93
C ASN A 151 1.71 0.49 7.50
N LEU A 152 0.80 1.09 6.74
CA LEU A 152 -0.60 1.33 7.11
C LEU A 152 -1.58 0.36 6.41
N GLY A 153 -1.07 -0.72 5.81
CA GLY A 153 -1.78 -1.54 4.84
C GLY A 153 -1.42 -1.08 3.43
N ASN A 154 -0.63 -1.89 2.72
CA ASN A 154 -0.18 -1.68 1.34
C ASN A 154 0.42 -0.30 1.03
N SER A 155 0.95 0.39 2.05
CA SER A 155 1.40 1.78 1.90
C SER A 155 2.90 1.91 1.56
N CYS A 156 3.53 0.84 1.05
CA CYS A 156 4.97 0.82 0.75
C CYS A 156 5.32 1.79 -0.38
N TYR A 157 4.51 1.89 -1.43
CA TYR A 157 4.68 2.83 -2.53
C TYR A 157 4.80 4.28 -2.02
N MET A 158 3.88 4.68 -1.12
CA MET A 158 3.88 5.99 -0.48
C MET A 158 5.13 6.16 0.40
N ALA A 159 5.46 5.15 1.21
CA ALA A 159 6.64 5.23 2.07
C ALA A 159 7.93 5.44 1.27
N SER A 160 8.13 4.66 0.20
CA SER A 160 9.30 4.75 -0.68
C SER A 160 9.40 6.13 -1.34
N VAL A 161 8.32 6.64 -1.92
CA VAL A 161 8.30 7.98 -2.53
C VAL A 161 8.63 9.05 -1.49
N MET A 162 7.96 9.04 -0.32
CA MET A 162 8.17 10.08 0.69
C MET A 162 9.59 10.05 1.29
N GLN A 163 10.21 8.88 1.47
CA GLN A 163 11.61 8.76 1.88
C GLN A 163 12.56 9.41 0.87
N VAL A 164 12.36 9.17 -0.42
CA VAL A 164 13.14 9.81 -1.48
C VAL A 164 12.92 11.33 -1.49
N MET A 165 11.66 11.78 -1.47
CA MET A 165 11.35 13.21 -1.52
C MET A 165 12.00 13.96 -0.36
N PHE A 166 11.87 13.48 0.89
CA PHE A 166 12.49 14.10 2.06
C PHE A 166 13.99 13.88 2.20
N SER A 167 14.62 13.15 1.27
CA SER A 167 16.07 13.11 1.12
C SER A 167 16.59 14.22 0.19
N THR A 168 15.71 14.97 -0.48
CA THR A 168 16.08 16.04 -1.41
C THR A 168 16.05 17.41 -0.74
N HIS A 169 17.03 18.25 -1.06
CA HIS A 169 17.16 19.58 -0.47
C HIS A 169 15.90 20.47 -0.63
N PRO A 170 15.20 20.51 -1.78
CA PRO A 170 13.99 21.35 -1.91
C PRO A 170 12.89 21.02 -0.90
N PHE A 171 12.63 19.73 -0.65
CA PHE A 171 11.63 19.28 0.32
C PHE A 171 12.07 19.54 1.76
N ILE A 172 13.33 19.22 2.08
CA ILE A 172 13.92 19.50 3.41
C ILE A 172 13.83 21.00 3.70
N SER A 173 14.26 21.85 2.76
CA SER A 173 14.27 23.29 2.95
C SER A 173 12.85 23.84 3.15
N ARG A 174 11.89 23.40 2.33
CA ARG A 174 10.51 23.90 2.34
C ARG A 174 9.69 23.50 3.57
N TYR A 175 9.79 22.24 3.99
CA TYR A 175 8.90 21.66 5.01
C TYR A 175 9.57 21.40 6.35
N PHE A 176 10.90 21.54 6.46
CA PHE A 176 11.63 21.33 7.70
C PHE A 176 12.46 22.54 8.13
N GLU A 177 13.39 23.02 7.31
CA GLU A 177 14.32 24.10 7.69
C GLU A 177 13.63 25.47 7.77
N LYS A 178 12.88 25.85 6.72
CA LYS A 178 12.20 27.15 6.64
C LYS A 178 10.84 27.17 7.33
N GLN A 179 10.33 26.01 7.72
CA GLN A 179 8.98 25.85 8.26
C GLN A 179 8.99 25.08 9.58
N SER A 180 8.75 25.79 10.69
CA SER A 180 8.51 25.15 11.98
C SER A 180 7.08 24.62 12.09
N LEU A 181 6.87 23.58 12.91
CA LEU A 181 5.53 23.05 13.22
C LEU A 181 4.59 24.12 13.75
N LYS A 182 5.07 24.99 14.65
CA LYS A 182 4.28 26.09 15.23
C LYS A 182 3.84 27.10 14.17
N ALA A 183 4.75 27.47 13.25
CA ALA A 183 4.43 28.39 12.18
C ALA A 183 3.46 27.77 11.16
N ALA A 184 3.65 26.49 10.80
CA ALA A 184 2.74 25.81 9.87
C ALA A 184 1.33 25.68 10.46
N PHE A 185 1.23 25.34 11.75
CA PHE A 185 -0.04 25.25 12.45
C PHE A 185 -0.78 26.60 12.50
N ALA A 186 -0.05 27.71 12.70
CA ALA A 186 -0.64 29.05 12.74
C ALA A 186 -1.10 29.57 11.36
N ILE A 187 -0.50 29.08 10.26
CA ILE A 187 -0.88 29.47 8.89
C ILE A 187 -2.13 28.71 8.42
N SER A 188 -2.35 27.49 8.92
CA SER A 188 -3.49 26.68 8.54
C SER A 188 -4.80 27.37 8.98
N GLN A 189 -5.61 27.76 8.00
CA GLN A 189 -6.72 28.70 8.23
C GLN A 189 -7.97 28.09 8.88
N ALA A 190 -8.13 26.77 8.80
CA ALA A 190 -9.33 26.09 9.29
C ALA A 190 -8.97 24.85 10.12
N ASP A 191 -8.86 23.69 9.48
CA ASP A 191 -8.52 22.43 10.13
C ASP A 191 -7.11 21.97 9.72
N PRO A 192 -6.12 22.07 10.62
CA PRO A 192 -4.75 21.61 10.36
C PRO A 192 -4.65 20.12 10.02
N THR A 193 -5.67 19.31 10.36
CA THR A 193 -5.72 17.89 10.03
C THR A 193 -6.06 17.63 8.56
N LEU A 194 -6.69 18.61 7.88
CA LEU A 194 -7.06 18.54 6.46
C LEU A 194 -6.12 19.35 5.56
N ASP A 195 -5.18 20.09 6.14
CA ASP A 195 -4.23 20.95 5.44
C ASP A 195 -3.00 20.16 4.98
N LEU A 196 -2.81 20.06 3.66
CA LEU A 196 -1.69 19.31 3.09
C LEU A 196 -0.33 19.88 3.47
N ASN A 197 -0.16 21.20 3.49
CA ASN A 197 1.13 21.82 3.85
C ASN A 197 1.47 21.56 5.32
N MET A 198 0.47 21.58 6.20
CA MET A 198 0.64 21.19 7.60
C MET A 198 1.02 19.72 7.73
N GLN A 199 0.31 18.80 7.05
CA GLN A 199 0.62 17.37 7.14
C GLN A 199 1.98 17.03 6.52
N MET A 200 2.38 17.70 5.44
CA MET A 200 3.73 17.60 4.86
C MET A 200 4.81 18.10 5.81
N THR A 201 4.60 19.24 6.46
CA THR A 201 5.51 19.77 7.50
C THR A 201 5.61 18.81 8.69
N LYS A 202 4.47 18.30 9.16
CA LYS A 202 4.42 17.31 10.24
C LYS A 202 5.21 16.05 9.91
N LEU A 203 5.02 15.53 8.70
CA LEU A 203 5.71 14.36 8.21
C LEU A 203 7.23 14.63 8.11
N ALA A 204 7.64 15.75 7.53
CA ALA A 204 9.04 16.16 7.42
C ALA A 204 9.74 16.20 8.79
N HIS A 205 9.12 16.84 9.79
CA HIS A 205 9.66 16.88 11.16
C HIS A 205 9.70 15.49 11.80
N GLY A 206 8.71 14.64 11.53
CA GLY A 206 8.73 13.24 11.96
C GLY A 206 9.92 12.48 11.38
N MET A 207 10.21 12.67 10.09
CA MET A 207 11.25 11.93 9.37
C MET A 207 12.66 12.45 9.67
N LEU A 208 12.82 13.78 9.74
CA LEU A 208 14.13 14.44 9.70
C LEU A 208 14.67 14.82 11.09
N SER A 209 13.83 14.92 12.12
CA SER A 209 14.29 15.36 13.45
C SER A 209 15.12 14.32 14.21
N GLY A 210 15.00 13.04 13.87
CA GLY A 210 15.61 11.92 14.61
C GLY A 210 14.88 11.51 15.89
N LYS A 211 13.84 12.25 16.30
CA LYS A 211 13.05 11.97 17.51
C LYS A 211 12.42 10.57 17.51
N TYR A 212 12.06 10.06 16.34
CA TYR A 212 11.34 8.79 16.16
C TYR A 212 12.24 7.67 15.61
N SER A 213 13.54 7.93 15.54
CA SER A 213 14.57 6.98 15.08
C SER A 213 15.54 6.69 16.22
N ALA A 214 15.00 6.52 17.44
CA ALA A 214 15.79 6.10 18.60
C ALA A 214 15.86 4.56 18.67
N PRO A 215 16.99 3.98 19.11
CA PRO A 215 17.11 2.55 19.27
C PRO A 215 16.21 2.03 20.39
N SER A 216 15.51 0.92 20.12
CA SER A 216 14.70 0.15 21.06
C SER A 216 15.00 -1.35 20.92
N GLN A 217 14.44 -2.19 21.78
CA GLN A 217 14.64 -3.65 21.73
C GLN A 217 14.18 -4.28 20.40
N GLU A 218 13.24 -3.65 19.69
CA GLU A 218 12.67 -4.14 18.43
C GLU A 218 13.09 -3.25 17.22
N GLY A 219 14.18 -2.48 17.34
CA GLY A 219 14.61 -1.54 16.30
C GLY A 219 14.15 -0.11 16.58
N GLN A 220 13.68 0.63 15.58
CA GLN A 220 13.09 1.96 15.79
C GLN A 220 11.56 1.91 15.74
N GLU A 221 10.88 2.72 16.57
CA GLU A 221 9.40 2.81 16.56
C GLU A 221 8.88 3.36 15.22
N GLY A 222 9.63 4.28 14.60
CA GLY A 222 9.23 4.95 13.37
C GLY A 222 8.02 5.86 13.55
N ILE A 223 7.38 6.23 12.44
CA ILE A 223 6.16 7.04 12.44
C ILE A 223 5.05 6.42 11.61
N ARG A 224 3.80 6.59 12.06
CA ARG A 224 2.57 6.15 11.36
C ARG A 224 1.90 7.34 10.66
N PRO A 225 2.10 7.57 9.34
CA PRO A 225 1.64 8.79 8.66
C PRO A 225 0.14 8.77 8.29
N ARG A 226 -0.75 8.34 9.21
CA ARG A 226 -2.19 8.17 8.94
C ARG A 226 -2.86 9.46 8.46
N MET A 227 -2.65 10.58 9.16
CA MET A 227 -3.24 11.87 8.77
C MET A 227 -2.73 12.35 7.41
N PHE A 228 -1.44 12.14 7.12
CA PHE A 228 -0.90 12.46 5.80
C PHE A 228 -1.58 11.61 4.72
N LYS A 229 -1.69 10.28 4.91
CA LYS A 229 -2.41 9.38 3.99
C LYS A 229 -3.83 9.89 3.75
N SER A 230 -4.58 10.20 4.80
CA SER A 230 -5.96 10.70 4.69
C SER A 230 -6.08 11.97 3.85
N VAL A 231 -5.15 12.92 3.98
CA VAL A 231 -5.19 14.19 3.23
C VAL A 231 -4.71 14.02 1.80
N ILE A 232 -3.57 13.33 1.58
CA ILE A 232 -3.03 13.18 0.23
C ILE A 232 -3.93 12.32 -0.64
N ALA A 233 -4.57 11.30 -0.08
CA ALA A 233 -5.48 10.40 -0.78
C ALA A 233 -6.91 10.94 -0.89
N ALA A 234 -7.23 12.06 -0.25
CA ALA A 234 -8.60 12.56 -0.18
C ALA A 234 -9.23 12.71 -1.57
N SER A 235 -10.38 12.06 -1.77
CA SER A 235 -11.15 12.04 -3.02
C SER A 235 -10.44 11.42 -4.23
N HIS A 236 -9.37 10.64 -4.04
CA HIS A 236 -8.73 9.88 -5.11
C HIS A 236 -9.18 8.41 -5.09
N PRO A 237 -9.82 7.88 -6.16
CA PRO A 237 -10.37 6.51 -6.16
C PRO A 237 -9.35 5.45 -5.75
N GLU A 238 -8.15 5.48 -6.34
CA GLU A 238 -7.10 4.51 -6.03
C GLU A 238 -6.45 4.73 -4.67
N PHE A 239 -5.88 5.91 -4.39
CA PHE A 239 -5.13 6.14 -3.14
C PHE A 239 -5.99 6.18 -1.87
N SER A 240 -7.31 6.39 -1.98
CA SER A 240 -8.22 6.32 -0.82
C SER A 240 -8.51 4.88 -0.37
N SER A 241 -8.24 3.90 -1.24
CA SER A 241 -8.34 2.48 -0.95
C SER A 241 -7.19 1.98 -0.05
N MET A 242 -7.25 0.70 0.33
CA MET A 242 -6.15 0.00 1.02
C MET A 242 -5.36 -0.92 0.07
N ARG A 243 -5.49 -0.73 -1.24
CA ARG A 243 -4.81 -1.53 -2.27
C ARG A 243 -3.35 -1.15 -2.43
N GLN A 244 -2.57 -2.08 -2.99
CA GLN A 244 -1.24 -1.77 -3.53
C GLN A 244 -1.39 -0.84 -4.74
N GLN A 245 -0.44 0.08 -4.90
CA GLN A 245 -0.48 1.11 -5.93
C GLN A 245 0.92 1.32 -6.53
N ASP A 246 0.95 1.84 -7.76
CA ASP A 246 2.19 2.18 -8.46
C ASP A 246 2.86 3.43 -7.84
N ALA A 247 4.18 3.38 -7.70
CA ALA A 247 4.95 4.44 -7.07
C ALA A 247 5.07 5.70 -7.95
N LEU A 248 5.12 5.54 -9.28
CA LEU A 248 5.14 6.66 -10.23
C LEU A 248 3.78 7.36 -10.24
N ASP A 249 2.67 6.62 -10.26
CA ASP A 249 1.33 7.20 -10.18
C ASP A 249 1.15 8.02 -8.89
N PHE A 250 1.60 7.49 -7.75
CA PHE A 250 1.58 8.24 -6.49
C PHE A 250 2.48 9.47 -6.52
N PHE A 251 3.68 9.36 -7.13
CA PHE A 251 4.58 10.51 -7.30
C PHE A 251 3.93 11.62 -8.13
N LEU A 252 3.30 11.28 -9.25
CA LEU A 252 2.60 12.25 -10.11
C LEU A 252 1.42 12.90 -9.38
N HIS A 253 0.64 12.10 -8.65
CA HIS A 253 -0.43 12.61 -7.81
C HIS A 253 0.09 13.55 -6.70
N LEU A 254 1.23 13.23 -6.09
CA LEU A 254 1.89 14.10 -5.11
C LEU A 254 2.33 15.43 -5.74
N VAL A 255 2.88 15.41 -6.95
CA VAL A 255 3.21 16.63 -7.72
C VAL A 255 1.96 17.49 -7.87
N ASP A 256 0.87 16.93 -8.38
CA ASP A 256 -0.37 17.66 -8.62
C ASP A 256 -0.96 18.26 -7.35
N LYS A 257 -0.97 17.50 -6.25
CA LYS A 257 -1.50 17.96 -4.95
C LYS A 257 -0.64 19.07 -4.35
N VAL A 258 0.68 18.99 -4.47
CA VAL A 258 1.59 20.04 -3.97
C VAL A 258 1.50 21.31 -4.84
N ASP A 259 1.37 21.17 -6.16
CA ASP A 259 1.15 22.28 -7.09
C ASP A 259 -0.17 23.00 -6.75
N GLN A 260 -1.26 22.24 -6.50
CA GLN A 260 -2.57 22.79 -6.11
C GLN A 260 -2.55 23.47 -4.74
N ALA A 261 -1.78 22.95 -3.78
CA ALA A 261 -1.68 23.51 -2.42
C ALA A 261 -0.80 24.76 -2.34
N ASN A 262 -0.05 25.09 -3.40
CA ASN A 262 0.86 26.24 -3.44
C ASN A 262 0.66 27.08 -4.73
N PRO A 263 -0.57 27.56 -5.03
CA PRO A 263 -0.86 28.24 -6.29
C PRO A 263 -0.07 29.55 -6.41
N GLY A 264 0.58 29.76 -7.55
CA GLY A 264 1.31 30.99 -7.87
C GLY A 264 2.62 31.23 -7.09
N SER A 265 3.03 30.30 -6.23
CA SER A 265 4.24 30.44 -5.40
C SER A 265 5.34 29.49 -5.86
N HIS A 266 5.98 29.81 -6.99
CA HIS A 266 7.09 29.00 -7.55
C HIS A 266 8.22 28.75 -6.54
N GLU A 267 8.52 29.73 -5.68
CA GLU A 267 9.56 29.61 -4.65
C GLU A 267 9.20 28.61 -3.53
N LEU A 268 7.91 28.38 -3.30
CA LEU A 268 7.41 27.47 -2.27
C LEU A 268 7.18 26.05 -2.80
N ASN A 269 7.26 25.85 -4.11
CA ASN A 269 7.01 24.57 -4.73
C ASN A 269 8.32 23.78 -4.88
N PRO A 270 8.53 22.71 -4.08
CA PRO A 270 9.77 21.95 -4.12
C PRO A 270 9.92 21.11 -5.40
N PHE A 271 8.85 20.93 -6.19
CA PHE A 271 8.90 20.23 -7.47
C PHE A 271 9.46 21.05 -8.61
N THR A 272 9.68 22.36 -8.43
CA THR A 272 10.27 23.22 -9.47
C THR A 272 11.63 22.68 -9.96
N GLY A 273 12.41 22.04 -9.08
CA GLY A 273 13.69 21.43 -9.43
C GLY A 273 13.62 20.12 -10.22
N PHE A 274 12.44 19.51 -10.34
CA PHE A 274 12.21 18.26 -11.08
C PHE A 274 11.71 18.52 -12.51
N LYS A 275 11.23 19.73 -12.80
CA LYS A 275 10.67 20.11 -14.09
C LYS A 275 11.77 20.25 -15.15
N PHE A 276 11.63 19.55 -16.26
CA PHE A 276 12.48 19.70 -17.45
C PHE A 276 11.65 19.75 -18.73
N ILE A 277 12.28 20.14 -19.85
CA ILE A 277 11.62 20.22 -21.16
C ILE A 277 12.11 19.06 -22.02
N ILE A 278 11.16 18.27 -22.53
CA ILE A 278 11.40 17.29 -23.59
C ILE A 278 11.15 17.97 -24.93
N GLU A 279 12.14 17.91 -25.82
CA GLU A 279 12.00 18.31 -27.21
C GLU A 279 11.81 17.08 -28.10
N GLU A 280 10.68 17.02 -28.79
CA GLU A 280 10.32 15.97 -29.72
C GLU A 280 10.55 16.46 -31.15
N ARG A 281 11.47 15.81 -31.87
CA ARG A 281 11.77 16.12 -33.28
C ARG A 281 11.11 15.10 -34.20
N VAL A 282 10.17 15.54 -35.01
CA VAL A 282 9.53 14.74 -36.05
C VAL A 282 10.13 15.11 -37.41
N GLN A 283 10.67 14.13 -38.14
CA GLN A 283 11.18 14.32 -39.50
C GLN A 283 10.38 13.45 -40.47
N CYS A 284 9.82 14.09 -41.50
CA CYS A 284 9.15 13.36 -42.57
C CYS A 284 10.17 12.81 -43.60
N PRO A 285 9.79 11.81 -44.43
CA PRO A 285 10.67 11.27 -45.46
C PRO A 285 11.18 12.30 -46.48
N SER A 286 10.44 13.40 -46.69
CA SER A 286 10.87 14.50 -47.58
C SER A 286 11.99 15.38 -47.00
N GLY A 287 12.43 15.13 -45.76
CA GLY A 287 13.49 15.88 -45.09
C GLY A 287 12.99 17.10 -44.29
N LYS A 288 11.71 17.47 -44.37
CA LYS A 288 11.13 18.53 -43.51
C LYS A 288 11.01 18.05 -42.07
N VAL A 289 11.23 18.98 -41.14
CA VAL A 289 11.27 18.73 -39.70
C VAL A 289 10.26 19.59 -38.94
N SER A 290 9.77 19.07 -37.82
CA SER A 290 8.96 19.79 -36.84
C SER A 290 9.49 19.49 -35.44
N TYR A 291 9.47 20.49 -34.57
CA TYR A 291 9.94 20.39 -33.18
C TYR A 291 8.78 20.77 -32.26
N ASN A 292 8.45 19.89 -31.34
CA ASN A 292 7.48 20.13 -30.27
C ASN A 292 8.20 20.10 -28.93
N LYS A 293 7.75 20.92 -27.99
CA LYS A 293 8.31 20.98 -26.63
C LYS A 293 7.21 20.70 -25.62
N ARG A 294 7.47 19.83 -24.66
CA ARG A 294 6.58 19.57 -23.51
C ARG A 294 7.37 19.62 -22.22
N CYS A 295 6.75 20.10 -21.15
CA CYS A 295 7.32 20.04 -19.81
C CYS A 295 7.02 18.68 -19.19
N ASP A 296 7.98 18.12 -18.48
CA ASP A 296 7.83 16.83 -17.79
C ASP A 296 8.59 16.84 -16.45
N ASN A 297 8.32 15.86 -15.59
CA ASN A 297 8.98 15.65 -14.30
C ASN A 297 9.68 14.29 -14.21
N PHE A 298 9.49 13.42 -15.20
CA PHE A 298 10.08 12.08 -15.24
C PHE A 298 10.42 11.69 -16.67
N LEU A 299 11.37 10.77 -16.82
CA LEU A 299 11.76 10.20 -18.11
C LEU A 299 11.54 8.69 -18.05
N SER A 300 10.61 8.19 -18.84
CA SER A 300 10.41 6.75 -19.02
C SER A 300 11.53 6.17 -19.90
N LEU A 301 12.27 5.20 -19.35
CA LEU A 301 13.31 4.49 -20.08
C LEU A 301 12.76 3.15 -20.58
N SER A 302 12.73 2.95 -21.89
CA SER A 302 12.38 1.66 -22.50
C SER A 302 13.52 0.67 -22.29
N ILE A 303 13.21 -0.51 -21.76
CA ILE A 303 14.19 -1.59 -21.56
C ILE A 303 14.17 -2.52 -22.79
N PRO A 304 15.21 -2.51 -23.65
CA PRO A 304 15.25 -3.36 -24.84
C PRO A 304 15.57 -4.81 -24.45
N LEU A 305 14.54 -5.61 -24.17
CA LEU A 305 14.71 -7.03 -23.78
C LEU A 305 15.50 -7.86 -24.81
N HIS A 306 15.48 -7.45 -26.09
CA HIS A 306 16.26 -8.07 -27.15
C HIS A 306 17.78 -7.84 -27.03
N GLU A 307 18.24 -6.94 -26.17
CA GLU A 307 19.66 -6.68 -25.87
C GLU A 307 20.13 -7.37 -24.59
N ALA A 308 19.27 -8.15 -23.93
CA ALA A 308 19.65 -8.87 -22.70
C ALA A 308 20.88 -9.77 -22.93
N THR A 309 21.86 -9.68 -22.03
CA THR A 309 23.12 -10.43 -22.10
C THR A 309 23.01 -11.85 -21.53
N ASN A 310 21.92 -12.14 -20.81
CA ASN A 310 21.67 -13.38 -20.07
C ASN A 310 20.50 -14.20 -20.64
N LYS A 311 20.21 -14.09 -21.95
CA LYS A 311 19.07 -14.77 -22.61
C LYS A 311 18.99 -16.28 -22.35
N GLY A 312 20.12 -16.95 -22.09
CA GLY A 312 20.17 -18.38 -21.78
C GLY A 312 19.89 -18.77 -20.31
N VAL A 313 19.89 -17.81 -19.38
CA VAL A 313 19.70 -18.02 -17.93
C VAL A 313 18.26 -17.69 -17.48
N ALA A 314 17.52 -16.93 -18.28
CA ALA A 314 16.19 -16.43 -17.94
C ALA A 314 15.06 -17.49 -17.92
N LEU A 315 15.34 -18.76 -18.23
CA LEU A 315 14.33 -19.84 -18.18
C LEU A 315 14.08 -20.39 -16.77
N GLU A 316 14.90 -20.03 -15.77
CA GLU A 316 14.72 -20.49 -14.37
C GLU A 316 14.43 -19.36 -13.36
N SER A 317 14.31 -18.10 -13.78
CA SER A 317 14.08 -16.99 -12.84
C SER A 317 13.36 -15.82 -13.51
N SER A 318 12.04 -15.86 -13.52
CA SER A 318 11.21 -14.72 -13.93
C SER A 318 11.13 -13.72 -12.77
N PHE A 319 12.00 -12.71 -12.79
CA PHE A 319 11.81 -11.51 -11.98
C PHE A 319 10.72 -10.64 -12.63
N VAL A 320 9.62 -10.42 -11.93
CA VAL A 320 8.71 -9.31 -12.20
C VAL A 320 9.17 -8.17 -11.31
N LEU A 321 9.68 -7.10 -11.91
CA LEU A 321 9.82 -5.82 -11.25
C LEU A 321 8.40 -5.30 -11.01
N VAL A 322 7.98 -5.29 -9.74
CA VAL A 322 6.84 -4.52 -9.23
C VAL A 322 7.39 -3.23 -8.66
#